data_AF-A0A502GBV5-F1
#
_entry.id   AF-A0A502GBV5-F1
#
_cell.length_a   1.000
_cell.length_b   1.000
_cell.length_c   1.000
_cell.angle_alpha   90.00
_cell.angle_beta   90.00
_cell.angle_gamma   90.00
#
_symmetry.space_group_name_H-M   'P 1'
#
loop_
_entity.id
_entity.type
_entity.pdbx_description
1 polymer ?
#
loop_
_entity_poly.entity_id
_entity_poly.type
_entity_poly.pdbx_seq_one_letter_code
_entity_poly.pdbx_strand_id
1 'polypeptide(L)'
;MDARPDEGTTETGWPALLARRAGVATGPLSRLFDPVLGPGAGDDGCLVIGRLAQTLDGRIATCGGSSQWIGGRGDILHTHRLRALCHAVVVGAGTVAQDDPRLTTREVPGENPVRVVLDPVRRLPVERRLFRDGEAPTLLACVEDAPGGDRHGEAEVLRLPRAGGGLDLAALLRALAARGLSRIFVEGGGVTVSHFLSAGLLDRLHVTVAPVILGSGRSAFILPEASRIADGLRFAWTSYPLEGGDILLDIPLARCRPRVCGGA
;
A
#
# COMPACT_ATOMS: atom_id res chain seq x y z
N MET A 1 -11.99 24.91 -26.00
CA MET A 1 -11.90 25.70 -24.75
C MET A 1 -10.82 25.04 -23.92
N ASP A 2 -9.59 25.47 -24.14
CA ASP A 2 -8.38 24.85 -23.58
C ASP A 2 -8.36 25.01 -22.06
N ALA A 3 -8.58 23.90 -21.36
CA ALA A 3 -8.16 23.78 -19.97
C ALA A 3 -6.64 23.63 -19.99
N ARG A 4 -5.92 24.69 -19.60
CA ARG A 4 -4.50 24.58 -19.28
C ARG A 4 -4.32 23.45 -18.25
N PRO A 5 -3.31 22.58 -18.38
CA PRO A 5 -2.97 21.65 -17.31
C PRO A 5 -2.65 22.47 -16.05
N ASP A 6 -3.33 22.15 -14.96
CA ASP A 6 -3.09 22.75 -13.65
C ASP A 6 -1.65 22.42 -13.22
N GLU A 7 -0.76 23.41 -13.20
CA GLU A 7 0.66 23.33 -12.80
C GLU A 7 0.85 23.00 -11.29
N GLY A 8 -0.19 22.47 -10.63
CA GLY A 8 -0.41 22.52 -9.19
C GLY A 8 0.12 21.37 -8.33
N THR A 9 0.87 20.41 -8.86
CA THR A 9 1.54 19.36 -8.04
C THR A 9 3.01 19.64 -7.74
N THR A 10 3.49 20.83 -8.13
CA THR A 10 4.84 21.33 -7.89
C THR A 10 5.20 21.36 -6.39
N GLU A 11 6.47 21.10 -6.10
CA GLU A 11 7.08 20.85 -4.78
C GLU A 11 6.77 21.90 -3.68
N THR A 12 6.29 23.08 -4.05
CA THR A 12 6.13 24.27 -3.18
C THR A 12 5.23 24.05 -1.96
N GLY A 13 4.32 23.06 -1.99
CA GLY A 13 3.46 22.73 -0.84
C GLY A 13 3.95 21.58 0.06
N TRP A 14 4.96 20.82 -0.37
CA TRP A 14 5.31 19.57 0.31
C TRP A 14 5.87 19.75 1.73
N PRO A 15 6.84 20.66 1.99
CA PRO A 15 7.34 20.89 3.34
C PRO A 15 6.24 21.33 4.32
N ALA A 16 5.31 22.17 3.86
CA ALA A 16 4.17 22.63 4.66
C ALA A 16 3.20 21.49 4.98
N LEU A 17 2.94 20.59 4.04
CA LEU A 17 2.13 19.39 4.27
C LEU A 17 2.81 18.42 5.24
N LEU A 18 4.11 18.15 5.06
CA LEU A 18 4.87 17.22 5.90
C LEU A 18 4.96 17.71 7.36
N ALA A 19 5.10 19.01 7.57
CA ALA A 19 5.11 19.60 8.92
C ALA A 19 3.74 19.46 9.64
N ARG A 20 2.66 19.16 8.91
CA ARG A 20 1.32 19.03 9.49
C ARG A 20 1.13 17.65 10.11
N ARG A 21 0.68 17.66 11.36
CA ARG A 21 0.32 16.43 12.10
C ARG A 21 -1.15 16.05 11.94
N ALA A 22 -2.04 17.00 11.61
CA ALA A 22 -3.47 16.83 11.33
C ALA A 22 -4.08 18.13 10.73
N GLY A 23 -5.35 18.10 10.30
CA GLY A 23 -6.14 19.28 9.89
C GLY A 23 -6.44 19.36 8.39
N VAL A 24 -7.14 20.41 7.94
CA VAL A 24 -7.46 20.67 6.51
C VAL A 24 -6.70 21.92 6.03
N ALA A 25 -6.09 21.88 4.86
CA ALA A 25 -5.49 23.05 4.22
C ALA A 25 -5.95 23.23 2.77
N THR A 26 -5.70 24.40 2.22
CA THR A 26 -6.07 24.75 0.84
C THR A 26 -4.93 24.45 -0.12
N GLY A 27 -5.19 23.66 -1.16
CA GLY A 27 -4.26 23.38 -2.25
C GLY A 27 -4.46 22.00 -2.87
N PRO A 28 -3.93 21.75 -4.09
CA PRO A 28 -4.09 20.46 -4.77
C PRO A 28 -3.52 19.28 -3.96
N LEU A 29 -2.33 19.45 -3.35
CA LEU A 29 -1.72 18.43 -2.48
C LEU A 29 -2.55 18.17 -1.22
N SER A 30 -3.06 19.22 -0.58
CA SER A 30 -3.88 19.08 0.63
C SER A 30 -5.16 18.30 0.35
N ARG A 31 -5.83 18.52 -0.79
CA ARG A 31 -7.02 17.74 -1.16
C ARG A 31 -6.74 16.23 -1.25
N LEU A 32 -5.56 15.85 -1.73
CA LEU A 32 -5.17 14.45 -1.88
C LEU A 32 -4.67 13.83 -0.56
N PHE A 33 -3.94 14.59 0.26
CA PHE A 33 -3.24 14.04 1.43
C PHE A 33 -3.87 14.39 2.79
N ASP A 34 -4.75 15.39 2.89
CA ASP A 34 -5.47 15.67 4.14
C ASP A 34 -6.24 14.43 4.64
N PRO A 35 -6.89 13.61 3.78
CA PRO A 35 -7.51 12.37 4.22
C PRO A 35 -6.51 11.30 4.73
N VAL A 36 -5.24 11.37 4.31
CA VAL A 36 -4.15 10.49 4.76
C VAL A 36 -3.62 10.92 6.13
N LEU A 37 -3.84 12.18 6.52
CA LEU A 37 -3.46 12.74 7.82
C LEU A 37 -4.59 12.66 8.86
N GLY A 38 -5.78 12.21 8.46
CA GLY A 38 -6.94 12.05 9.33
C GLY A 38 -6.86 10.85 10.26
N PRO A 39 -7.82 10.71 11.19
CA PRO A 39 -7.96 9.51 12.01
C PRO A 39 -8.39 8.31 11.15
N GLY A 40 -8.00 7.11 11.58
CA GLY A 40 -8.51 5.85 11.01
C GLY A 40 -9.98 5.62 11.34
N ALA A 41 -10.70 4.87 10.49
CA ALA A 41 -12.11 4.58 10.71
C ALA A 41 -12.37 3.28 11.52
N GLY A 42 -11.32 2.50 11.83
CA GLY A 42 -11.43 1.23 12.55
C GLY A 42 -11.13 1.33 14.05
N ASP A 43 -11.64 0.36 14.80
CA ASP A 43 -11.44 0.23 16.26
C ASP A 43 -9.98 -0.12 16.63
N ASP A 44 -9.16 -0.53 15.66
CA ASP A 44 -7.72 -0.76 15.83
C ASP A 44 -6.91 0.54 15.94
N GLY A 45 -7.53 1.70 15.72
CA GLY A 45 -6.87 3.00 15.78
C GLY A 45 -5.92 3.28 14.60
N CYS A 46 -5.90 2.41 13.58
CA CYS A 46 -5.10 2.59 12.38
C CYS A 46 -5.91 3.22 11.24
N LEU A 47 -5.26 4.14 10.52
CA LEU A 47 -5.63 4.50 9.16
C LEU A 47 -4.79 3.67 8.19
N VAL A 48 -5.43 2.90 7.32
CA VAL A 48 -4.79 1.97 6.39
C VAL A 48 -5.06 2.40 4.96
N ILE A 49 -3.98 2.71 4.23
CA ILE A 49 -4.01 3.10 2.83
C ILE A 49 -3.41 1.98 1.99
N GLY A 50 -4.21 1.38 1.11
CA GLY A 50 -3.71 0.48 0.08
C GLY A 50 -3.27 1.25 -1.16
N ARG A 51 -2.21 0.80 -1.85
CA ARG A 51 -1.88 1.34 -3.17
C ARG A 51 -1.39 0.30 -4.16
N LEU A 52 -1.82 0.47 -5.40
CA LEU A 52 -1.32 -0.24 -6.57
C LEU A 52 -1.11 0.74 -7.72
N ALA A 53 -0.12 0.48 -8.56
CA ALA A 53 -0.01 1.05 -9.90
C ALA A 53 -0.32 -0.06 -10.90
N GLN A 54 -1.23 0.20 -11.83
CA GLN A 54 -1.65 -0.75 -12.84
C GLN A 54 -1.64 -0.10 -14.23
N THR A 55 -1.59 -0.94 -15.24
CA THR A 55 -1.85 -0.55 -16.63
C THR A 55 -3.33 -0.30 -16.87
N LEU A 56 -3.66 0.27 -18.04
CA LEU A 56 -5.04 0.56 -18.45
C LEU A 56 -5.94 -0.68 -18.43
N ASP A 57 -5.37 -1.85 -18.76
CA ASP A 57 -6.04 -3.15 -18.73
C ASP A 57 -5.93 -3.88 -17.37
N GLY A 58 -5.56 -3.17 -16.31
CA GLY A 58 -5.65 -3.63 -14.93
C GLY A 58 -4.54 -4.59 -14.48
N ARG A 59 -3.34 -4.46 -15.06
CA ARG A 59 -2.20 -5.35 -14.77
C ARG A 59 -1.11 -4.64 -13.96
N ILE A 60 -0.52 -5.36 -13.01
CA ILE A 60 0.52 -4.85 -12.10
C ILE A 60 1.90 -5.44 -12.37
N ALA A 61 1.99 -6.41 -13.28
CA ALA A 61 3.24 -7.01 -13.74
C ALA A 61 2.98 -7.81 -15.01
N THR A 62 4.03 -8.11 -15.77
CA THR A 62 3.99 -9.16 -16.80
C THR A 62 3.78 -10.55 -16.17
N CYS A 63 3.47 -11.58 -16.97
CA CYS A 63 3.39 -12.96 -16.48
C CYS A 63 4.67 -13.39 -15.74
N GLY A 64 5.82 -13.01 -16.30
CA GLY A 64 7.15 -13.24 -15.73
C GLY A 64 7.42 -12.48 -14.43
N GLY A 65 6.57 -11.52 -14.06
CA GLY A 65 6.67 -10.78 -12.80
C GLY A 65 7.40 -9.45 -12.89
N SER A 66 7.80 -9.02 -14.09
CA SER A 66 8.35 -7.67 -14.28
C SER A 66 7.26 -6.64 -14.03
N SER A 67 7.47 -5.80 -13.02
CA SER A 67 6.53 -4.80 -12.50
C SER A 67 7.12 -3.39 -12.49
N GLN A 68 8.44 -3.27 -12.73
CA GLN A 68 9.16 -2.01 -12.64
C GLN A 68 8.68 -1.04 -13.73
N TRP A 69 8.43 0.21 -13.31
CA TRP A 69 8.09 1.34 -14.17
C TRP A 69 6.76 1.23 -14.90
N ILE A 70 5.79 0.49 -14.34
CA ILE A 70 4.39 0.62 -14.79
C ILE A 70 3.91 2.05 -14.55
N GLY A 71 4.10 2.58 -13.35
CA GLY A 71 3.87 3.99 -13.05
C GLY A 71 5.07 4.86 -13.47
N GLY A 72 4.78 6.07 -13.92
CA GLY A 72 5.75 7.10 -14.28
C GLY A 72 6.28 7.89 -13.07
N ARG A 73 6.95 9.01 -13.36
CA ARG A 73 7.59 9.87 -12.34
C ARG A 73 6.60 10.38 -11.30
N GLY A 74 5.41 10.83 -11.72
CA GLY A 74 4.38 11.32 -10.81
C GLY A 74 3.88 10.24 -9.85
N ASP A 75 3.76 9.00 -10.33
CA ASP A 75 3.38 7.85 -9.51
C ASP A 75 4.46 7.50 -8.47
N ILE A 76 5.71 7.42 -8.91
CA ILE A 76 6.87 7.19 -8.04
C ILE A 76 6.89 8.24 -6.91
N LEU A 77 6.79 9.52 -7.28
CA LEU A 77 6.74 10.64 -6.34
C LEU A 77 5.58 10.48 -5.33
N HIS A 78 4.39 10.10 -5.81
CA HIS A 78 3.23 9.86 -4.94
C HIS A 78 3.49 8.75 -3.92
N THR A 79 4.10 7.63 -4.30
CA THR A 79 4.45 6.60 -3.31
C THR A 79 5.47 7.07 -2.30
N HIS A 80 6.47 7.83 -2.71
CA HIS A 80 7.44 8.37 -1.77
C HIS A 80 6.80 9.38 -0.80
N ARG A 81 5.82 10.16 -1.25
CA ARG A 81 4.99 10.99 -0.36
C ARG A 81 4.18 10.15 0.63
N LEU A 82 3.55 9.05 0.20
CA LEU A 82 2.85 8.15 1.13
C LEU A 82 3.78 7.53 2.16
N ARG A 83 4.98 7.08 1.75
CA ARG A 83 6.00 6.55 2.68
C ARG A 83 6.40 7.61 3.73
N ALA A 84 6.58 8.86 3.31
CA ALA A 84 6.92 9.96 4.22
C ALA A 84 5.82 10.30 5.24
N LEU A 85 4.55 10.13 4.87
CA LEU A 85 3.41 10.48 5.74
C LEU A 85 2.98 9.32 6.66
N CYS A 86 3.29 8.08 6.28
CA CYS A 86 2.88 6.90 7.02
C CYS A 86 3.95 6.47 8.03
N HIS A 87 3.49 5.90 9.15
CA HIS A 87 4.39 5.39 10.19
C HIS A 87 4.99 4.03 9.81
N ALA A 88 4.26 3.24 9.03
CA ALA A 88 4.73 1.94 8.55
C ALA A 88 4.34 1.71 7.09
N VAL A 89 5.20 0.97 6.38
CA VAL A 89 4.94 0.44 5.04
C VAL A 89 4.91 -1.08 5.09
N VAL A 90 3.81 -1.66 4.63
CA VAL A 90 3.55 -3.10 4.63
C VAL A 90 3.68 -3.64 3.21
N VAL A 91 4.45 -4.70 3.04
CA VAL A 91 4.66 -5.36 1.74
C VAL A 91 4.55 -6.88 1.89
N GLY A 92 4.13 -7.58 0.83
CA GLY A 92 4.17 -9.04 0.81
C GLY A 92 5.54 -9.62 0.46
N ALA A 93 5.86 -10.80 0.96
CA ALA A 93 7.10 -11.51 0.62
C ALA A 93 7.26 -11.79 -0.88
N GLY A 94 6.16 -11.91 -1.64
CA GLY A 94 6.23 -12.07 -3.09
C GLY A 94 6.90 -10.89 -3.78
N THR A 95 6.52 -9.67 -3.42
CA THR A 95 7.12 -8.43 -3.94
C THR A 95 8.57 -8.32 -3.52
N VAL A 96 8.90 -8.62 -2.26
CA VAL A 96 10.29 -8.60 -1.78
C VAL A 96 11.17 -9.60 -2.54
N ALA A 97 10.66 -10.80 -2.81
CA ALA A 97 11.40 -11.82 -3.54
C ALA A 97 11.72 -11.43 -4.99
N GLN A 98 10.78 -10.73 -5.64
CA GLN A 98 10.89 -10.32 -7.04
C GLN A 98 11.69 -9.02 -7.20
N ASP A 99 11.35 -8.00 -6.42
CA ASP A 99 11.82 -6.63 -6.65
C ASP A 99 12.96 -6.20 -5.71
N ASP A 100 13.18 -6.94 -4.61
CA ASP A 100 14.16 -6.61 -3.55
C ASP A 100 14.16 -5.11 -3.18
N PRO A 101 12.99 -4.53 -2.84
CA PRO A 101 12.82 -3.08 -2.72
C PRO A 101 13.47 -2.56 -1.44
N ARG A 102 13.86 -1.28 -1.43
CA ARG A 102 14.37 -0.59 -0.22
C ARG A 102 13.28 -0.17 0.75
N LEU A 103 12.10 0.17 0.22
CA LEU A 103 10.93 0.70 0.94
C LEU A 103 11.22 1.97 1.79
N THR A 104 12.13 2.80 1.31
CA THR A 104 12.52 4.08 1.95
C THR A 104 11.94 5.29 1.22
N THR A 105 11.93 6.43 1.91
CA THR A 105 11.54 7.76 1.41
C THR A 105 12.77 8.43 0.79
N ARG A 106 12.76 8.70 -0.52
CA ARG A 106 13.96 9.12 -1.28
C ARG A 106 13.69 10.24 -2.28
N GLU A 107 12.50 10.24 -2.85
CA GLU A 107 12.10 11.22 -3.87
C GLU A 107 11.48 12.49 -3.27
N VAL A 108 11.31 12.54 -1.94
CA VAL A 108 10.82 13.71 -1.20
C VAL A 108 11.45 13.79 0.19
N PRO A 109 11.51 14.99 0.82
CA PRO A 109 11.79 15.12 2.24
C PRO A 109 10.79 14.32 3.10
N GLY A 110 11.26 13.66 4.14
CA GLY A 110 10.43 12.89 5.07
C GLY A 110 11.19 11.76 5.73
N GLU A 111 10.68 11.25 6.84
CA GLU A 111 11.26 10.09 7.51
C GLU A 111 10.97 8.80 6.73
N ASN A 112 11.79 7.78 6.99
CA ASN A 112 11.51 6.44 6.50
C ASN A 112 10.43 5.80 7.39
N PRO A 113 9.39 5.17 6.80
CA PRO A 113 8.45 4.39 7.57
C PRO A 113 9.12 3.12 8.11
N VAL A 114 8.57 2.57 9.20
CA VAL A 114 8.90 1.20 9.63
C VAL A 114 8.52 0.23 8.52
N ARG A 115 9.44 -0.63 8.11
CA ARG A 115 9.25 -1.59 7.02
C ARG A 115 8.65 -2.87 7.59
N VAL A 116 7.51 -3.32 7.07
CA VAL A 116 6.81 -4.52 7.55
C VAL A 116 6.68 -5.51 6.40
N VAL A 117 7.39 -6.62 6.49
CA VAL A 117 7.39 -7.67 5.47
C VAL A 117 6.46 -8.80 5.93
N LEU A 118 5.41 -9.06 5.16
CA LEU A 118 4.51 -10.20 5.41
C LEU A 118 5.08 -11.46 4.77
N ASP A 119 5.67 -12.32 5.60
CA ASP A 119 6.22 -13.61 5.19
C ASP A 119 5.76 -14.71 6.16
N PRO A 120 4.52 -15.21 6.01
CA PRO A 120 3.90 -16.11 6.98
C PRO A 120 4.79 -17.29 7.36
N VAL A 121 5.53 -17.85 6.40
CA VAL A 121 6.37 -19.06 6.58
C VAL A 121 7.87 -18.77 6.52
N ARG A 122 8.30 -17.50 6.59
CA ARG A 122 9.71 -17.08 6.60
C ARG A 122 10.55 -17.64 5.43
N ARG A 123 10.01 -17.58 4.22
CA ARG A 123 10.68 -18.11 3.01
C ARG A 123 11.72 -17.17 2.42
N LEU A 124 11.72 -15.89 2.78
CA LEU A 124 12.67 -14.93 2.24
C LEU A 124 14.09 -15.21 2.74
N PRO A 125 15.10 -15.12 1.86
CA PRO A 125 16.49 -15.23 2.27
C PRO A 125 16.90 -13.96 3.05
N VAL A 126 17.79 -14.13 4.04
CA VAL A 126 18.30 -13.03 4.87
C VAL A 126 19.17 -12.05 4.06
N GLU A 127 19.52 -12.42 2.82
CA GLU A 127 20.25 -11.64 1.82
C GLU A 127 19.48 -10.45 1.25
N ARG A 128 18.15 -10.40 1.41
CA ARG A 128 17.34 -9.28 0.90
C ARG A 128 17.74 -7.98 1.59
N ARG A 129 17.76 -6.88 0.83
CA ARG A 129 18.28 -5.57 1.28
C ARG A 129 17.65 -5.11 2.59
N LEU A 130 16.32 -5.27 2.69
CA LEU A 130 15.50 -4.91 3.84
C LEU A 130 15.96 -5.52 5.17
N PHE A 131 16.69 -6.64 5.13
CA PHE A 131 17.18 -7.36 6.30
C PHE A 131 18.65 -7.07 6.64
N ARG A 132 19.33 -6.20 5.88
CA ARG A 132 20.78 -5.94 6.02
C ARG A 132 21.18 -4.47 5.95
N ASP A 133 20.41 -3.63 5.27
CA ASP A 133 20.83 -2.27 4.92
C ASP A 133 20.82 -1.27 6.09
N GLY A 134 20.09 -1.58 7.17
CA GLY A 134 19.93 -0.70 8.33
C GLY A 134 19.26 0.65 8.04
N GLU A 135 18.65 0.86 6.86
CA GLU A 135 18.15 2.18 6.45
C GLU A 135 16.87 2.61 7.16
N ALA A 136 16.10 1.65 7.68
CA ALA A 136 14.90 1.87 8.48
C ALA A 136 14.62 0.65 9.37
N PRO A 137 13.94 0.80 10.52
CA PRO A 137 13.49 -0.33 11.31
C PRO A 137 12.67 -1.30 10.46
N THR A 138 12.95 -2.61 10.57
CA THR A 138 12.28 -3.65 9.79
C THR A 138 11.66 -4.68 10.71
N LEU A 139 10.40 -5.00 10.45
CA LEU A 139 9.64 -6.10 11.03
C LEU A 139 9.42 -7.18 9.97
N LEU A 140 9.72 -8.42 10.30
CA LEU A 140 9.30 -9.61 9.54
C LEU A 140 8.08 -10.21 10.24
N ALA A 141 6.89 -10.03 9.67
CA ALA A 141 5.67 -10.61 10.21
C ALA A 141 5.51 -12.06 9.74
N CYS A 142 5.45 -12.99 10.68
CA CYS A 142 5.23 -14.41 10.44
C CYS A 142 4.20 -15.01 11.40
N VAL A 143 3.75 -16.24 11.11
CA VAL A 143 2.81 -16.95 11.99
C VAL A 143 3.53 -17.39 13.26
N GLU A 144 2.81 -17.46 14.37
CA GLU A 144 3.34 -17.86 15.69
C GLU A 144 4.16 -19.16 15.65
N ASP A 145 3.68 -20.14 14.88
CA ASP A 145 4.29 -21.47 14.70
C ASP A 145 5.43 -21.51 13.67
N ALA A 146 5.82 -20.38 13.07
CA ALA A 146 6.96 -20.35 12.14
C ALA A 146 8.29 -20.63 12.87
N PRO A 147 9.16 -21.49 12.33
CA PRO A 147 10.44 -21.81 12.95
C PRO A 147 11.42 -20.62 12.96
N GLY A 148 12.50 -20.74 13.75
CA GLY A 148 13.59 -19.75 13.84
C GLY A 148 13.44 -18.77 15.01
N GLY A 149 14.48 -17.96 15.25
CA GLY A 149 14.52 -16.99 16.37
C GLY A 149 13.76 -15.68 16.13
N ASP A 150 13.91 -14.74 17.06
CA ASP A 150 13.22 -13.44 17.09
C ASP A 150 13.82 -12.40 16.14
N ARG A 151 14.85 -12.79 15.38
CA ARG A 151 15.51 -11.97 14.36
C ARG A 151 15.60 -12.70 13.04
N HIS A 152 15.63 -11.93 11.96
CA HIS A 152 15.94 -12.38 10.61
C HIS A 152 16.86 -11.35 9.94
N GLY A 153 18.16 -11.53 10.09
CA GLY A 153 19.14 -10.47 9.86
C GLY A 153 18.91 -9.33 10.86
N GLU A 154 18.83 -8.11 10.34
CA GLU A 154 18.53 -6.91 11.14
C GLU A 154 17.05 -6.74 11.48
N ALA A 155 16.16 -7.52 10.87
CA ALA A 155 14.72 -7.41 11.14
C ALA A 155 14.33 -8.10 12.47
N GLU A 156 13.51 -7.42 13.26
CA GLU A 156 12.73 -8.02 14.36
C GLU A 156 11.65 -8.91 13.78
N VAL A 157 11.44 -10.09 14.36
CA VAL A 157 10.37 -11.01 13.96
C VAL A 157 9.11 -10.71 14.77
N LEU A 158 8.04 -10.32 14.07
CA LEU A 158 6.72 -10.12 14.65
C LEU A 158 5.86 -11.37 14.43
N ARG A 159 5.60 -12.11 15.50
CA ARG A 159 4.75 -13.30 15.47
C ARG A 159 3.28 -12.92 15.61
N LEU A 160 2.43 -13.49 14.76
CA LEU A 160 1.00 -13.21 14.71
C LEU A 160 0.18 -14.49 14.63
N PRO A 161 -1.07 -14.49 15.14
CA PRO A 161 -2.00 -15.59 14.94
C PRO A 161 -2.26 -15.87 13.46
N ARG A 162 -2.67 -17.10 13.17
CA ARG A 162 -3.18 -17.48 11.84
C ARG A 162 -4.63 -17.02 11.69
N ALA A 163 -4.96 -16.57 10.48
CA ALA A 163 -6.35 -16.38 10.05
C ALA A 163 -6.52 -16.99 8.66
N GLY A 164 -7.38 -18.01 8.56
CA GLY A 164 -7.53 -18.79 7.33
C GLY A 164 -6.18 -19.38 6.88
N GLY A 165 -5.82 -19.18 5.61
CA GLY A 165 -4.56 -19.65 5.03
C GLY A 165 -3.34 -18.74 5.25
N GLY A 166 -3.46 -17.67 6.06
CA GLY A 166 -2.41 -16.66 6.20
C GLY A 166 -2.29 -16.05 7.60
N LEU A 167 -1.74 -14.83 7.66
CA LEU A 167 -1.61 -14.04 8.89
C LEU A 167 -2.94 -13.36 9.23
N ASP A 168 -3.25 -13.27 10.52
CA ASP A 168 -4.28 -12.35 11.01
C ASP A 168 -3.82 -10.89 10.82
N LEU A 169 -4.31 -10.26 9.76
CA LEU A 169 -4.00 -8.88 9.43
C LEU A 169 -4.61 -7.88 10.43
N ALA A 170 -5.69 -8.23 11.12
CA ALA A 170 -6.24 -7.37 12.18
C ALA A 170 -5.34 -7.42 13.41
N ALA A 171 -4.77 -8.58 13.74
CA ALA A 171 -3.75 -8.70 14.78
C ALA A 171 -2.48 -7.92 14.42
N LEU A 172 -2.06 -7.93 13.16
CA LEU A 172 -0.97 -7.08 12.67
C LEU A 172 -1.24 -5.60 12.97
N LEU A 173 -2.41 -5.08 12.59
CA LEU A 173 -2.75 -3.67 12.81
C LEU A 173 -2.74 -3.31 14.30
N ARG A 174 -3.35 -4.14 15.16
CA ARG A 174 -3.30 -3.94 16.62
C ARG A 174 -1.86 -3.93 17.16
N ALA A 175 -1.00 -4.83 16.66
CA ALA A 175 0.39 -4.91 17.07
C ALA A 175 1.22 -3.70 16.60
N LEU A 176 0.89 -3.12 15.44
CA LEU A 176 1.50 -1.88 14.95
C LEU A 176 0.99 -0.66 15.74
N ALA A 177 -0.31 -0.58 16.01
CA ALA A 177 -0.90 0.47 16.83
C ALA A 177 -0.33 0.50 18.25
N ALA A 178 -0.12 -0.67 18.87
CA ALA A 178 0.53 -0.79 20.18
C ALA A 178 1.98 -0.27 20.19
N ARG A 179 2.63 -0.18 19.03
CA ARG A 179 3.97 0.42 18.83
C ARG A 179 3.89 1.92 18.47
N GLY A 180 2.71 2.53 18.52
CA GLY A 180 2.48 3.91 18.10
C GLY A 180 2.39 4.10 16.58
N LEU A 181 2.33 3.01 15.79
CA LEU A 181 2.28 3.06 14.34
C LEU A 181 0.82 3.00 13.87
N SER A 182 0.20 4.17 13.69
CA SER A 182 -1.23 4.27 13.35
C SER A 182 -1.56 4.66 11.90
N ARG A 183 -0.57 5.00 11.07
CA ARG A 183 -0.78 5.31 9.64
C ARG A 183 -0.03 4.27 8.83
N ILE A 184 -0.76 3.36 8.23
CA ILE A 184 -0.24 2.15 7.62
C ILE A 184 -0.39 2.25 6.10
N PHE A 185 0.73 2.15 5.41
CA PHE A 185 0.76 2.14 3.96
C PHE A 185 0.96 0.70 3.45
N VAL A 186 -0.06 0.11 2.87
CA VAL A 186 0.02 -1.22 2.23
C VAL A 186 0.46 -1.03 0.78
N GLU A 187 1.75 -1.27 0.55
CA GLU A 187 2.39 -1.04 -0.73
C GLU A 187 2.50 -2.33 -1.55
N GLY A 188 2.15 -2.24 -2.84
CA GLY A 188 2.77 -3.03 -3.90
C GLY A 188 2.74 -4.55 -3.72
N GLY A 189 1.72 -5.16 -4.29
CA GLY A 189 1.55 -6.60 -4.47
C GLY A 189 0.06 -6.91 -4.52
N GLY A 190 -0.46 -7.31 -5.68
CA GLY A 190 -1.90 -7.49 -5.87
C GLY A 190 -2.51 -8.43 -4.83
N VAL A 191 -1.78 -9.47 -4.43
CA VAL A 191 -2.14 -10.38 -3.34
C VAL A 191 -2.31 -9.64 -2.01
N THR A 192 -1.29 -8.88 -1.57
CA THR A 192 -1.31 -8.21 -0.26
C THR A 192 -2.43 -7.19 -0.17
N VAL A 193 -2.55 -6.29 -1.15
CA VAL A 193 -3.62 -5.29 -1.17
C VAL A 193 -5.00 -5.96 -1.21
N SER A 194 -5.14 -7.06 -1.98
CA SER A 194 -6.40 -7.80 -2.04
C SER A 194 -6.76 -8.51 -0.73
N HIS A 195 -5.78 -8.99 0.04
CA HIS A 195 -6.03 -9.56 1.36
C HIS A 195 -6.53 -8.51 2.35
N PHE A 196 -5.91 -7.32 2.39
CA PHE A 196 -6.42 -6.22 3.22
C PHE A 196 -7.82 -5.77 2.79
N LEU A 197 -8.08 -5.68 1.48
CA LEU A 197 -9.39 -5.33 0.95
C LEU A 197 -10.45 -6.40 1.31
N SER A 198 -10.12 -7.68 1.12
CA SER A 198 -11.02 -8.80 1.43
C SER A 198 -11.34 -8.89 2.93
N ALA A 199 -10.38 -8.52 3.78
CA ALA A 199 -10.55 -8.47 5.22
C ALA A 199 -11.34 -7.23 5.71
N GLY A 200 -11.64 -6.26 4.84
CA GLY A 200 -12.26 -4.99 5.24
C GLY A 200 -11.34 -4.16 6.12
N LEU A 201 -10.03 -4.15 5.81
CA LEU A 201 -9.01 -3.45 6.61
C LEU A 201 -8.40 -2.24 5.91
N LEU A 202 -8.89 -1.87 4.71
CA LEU A 202 -8.47 -0.65 4.03
C LEU A 202 -9.46 0.48 4.28
N ASP A 203 -8.98 1.60 4.80
CA ASP A 203 -9.77 2.83 4.91
C ASP A 203 -9.82 3.56 3.56
N ARG A 204 -8.71 3.51 2.81
CA ARG A 204 -8.55 4.19 1.53
C ARG A 204 -7.72 3.35 0.57
N LEU A 205 -8.00 3.49 -0.72
CA LEU A 205 -7.26 2.84 -1.79
C LEU A 205 -6.86 3.85 -2.85
N HIS A 206 -5.57 3.89 -3.14
CA HIS A 206 -4.99 4.68 -4.21
C HIS A 206 -4.64 3.76 -5.38
N VAL A 207 -5.25 3.97 -6.55
CA VAL A 207 -4.96 3.18 -7.75
C VAL A 207 -4.44 4.10 -8.84
N THR A 208 -3.19 3.94 -9.23
CA THR A 208 -2.66 4.63 -10.40
C THR A 208 -2.92 3.81 -11.65
N VAL A 209 -3.44 4.45 -12.70
CA VAL A 209 -3.64 3.88 -14.03
C VAL A 209 -2.66 4.54 -14.98
N ALA A 210 -1.70 3.75 -15.47
CA ALA A 210 -0.74 4.16 -16.48
C ALA A 210 -1.30 3.94 -17.90
N PRO A 211 -0.93 4.78 -18.89
CA PRO A 211 -1.38 4.69 -20.28
C PRO A 211 -0.68 3.55 -21.06
N VAL A 212 -0.66 2.35 -20.48
CA VAL A 212 0.01 1.15 -20.98
C VAL A 212 -1.02 0.02 -21.06
N ILE A 213 -0.86 -0.94 -21.99
CA ILE A 213 -1.61 -2.20 -22.04
C ILE A 213 -0.60 -3.35 -22.01
N LEU A 214 -0.78 -4.31 -21.09
CA LEU A 214 0.12 -5.47 -20.94
C LEU A 214 -0.48 -6.80 -21.41
N GLY A 215 -1.79 -6.85 -21.66
CA GLY A 215 -2.50 -8.06 -22.06
C GLY A 215 -2.65 -9.02 -20.89
N SER A 216 -1.99 -10.20 -20.99
CA SER A 216 -2.16 -11.31 -20.05
C SER A 216 -1.36 -11.16 -18.74
N GLY A 217 -1.01 -9.93 -18.35
CA GLY A 217 -0.26 -9.64 -17.13
C GLY A 217 -0.99 -10.09 -15.85
N ARG A 218 -0.29 -9.98 -14.72
CA ARG A 218 -0.87 -10.27 -13.40
C ARG A 218 -1.92 -9.22 -13.04
N SER A 219 -3.13 -9.65 -12.69
CA SER A 219 -4.22 -8.76 -12.27
C SER A 219 -3.87 -7.94 -11.03
N ALA A 220 -4.34 -6.69 -10.98
CA ALA A 220 -4.18 -5.82 -9.83
C ALA A 220 -4.88 -6.34 -8.57
N PHE A 221 -6.05 -6.94 -8.74
CA PHE A 221 -6.86 -7.49 -7.65
C PHE A 221 -7.08 -8.99 -7.82
N ILE A 222 -7.01 -9.72 -6.71
CA ILE A 222 -7.26 -11.15 -6.59
C ILE A 222 -8.28 -11.29 -5.47
N LEU A 223 -9.56 -11.20 -5.83
CA LEU A 223 -10.70 -11.19 -4.90
C LEU A 223 -11.56 -12.43 -5.15
N PRO A 224 -12.43 -12.80 -4.17
CA PRO A 224 -13.46 -13.80 -4.39
C PRO A 224 -14.31 -13.48 -5.63
N GLU A 225 -14.81 -14.52 -6.29
CA GLU A 225 -15.69 -14.37 -7.44
C GLU A 225 -17.01 -13.68 -7.04
N ALA A 226 -17.42 -12.70 -7.86
CA ALA A 226 -18.75 -12.10 -7.77
C ALA A 226 -19.65 -12.75 -8.83
N SER A 227 -20.70 -13.45 -8.40
CA SER A 227 -21.63 -14.12 -9.32
C SER A 227 -22.48 -13.12 -10.13
N ARG A 228 -22.68 -11.90 -9.63
CA ARG A 228 -23.40 -10.81 -10.30
C ARG A 228 -22.69 -9.49 -10.09
N ILE A 229 -22.90 -8.55 -10.99
CA ILE A 229 -22.38 -7.17 -10.87
C ILE A 229 -22.82 -6.50 -9.55
N ALA A 230 -24.03 -6.80 -9.07
CA ALA A 230 -24.55 -6.28 -7.80
C ALA A 230 -23.85 -6.87 -6.55
N ASP A 231 -23.10 -7.97 -6.69
CA ASP A 231 -22.33 -8.59 -5.60
C ASP A 231 -20.89 -8.05 -5.54
N GLY A 232 -20.46 -7.32 -6.59
CA GLY A 232 -19.19 -6.62 -6.63
C GLY A 232 -19.18 -5.36 -5.76
N LEU A 233 -17.97 -4.88 -5.46
CA LEU A 233 -17.78 -3.60 -4.78
C LEU A 233 -17.97 -2.44 -5.77
N ARG A 234 -18.76 -1.44 -5.38
CA ARG A 234 -18.95 -0.20 -6.14
C ARG A 234 -18.50 0.98 -5.29
N PHE A 235 -17.61 1.79 -5.85
CA PHE A 235 -17.00 2.90 -5.12
C PHE A 235 -17.29 4.24 -5.77
N ALA A 236 -17.31 5.29 -4.95
CA ALA A 236 -17.03 6.65 -5.41
C ALA A 236 -15.52 6.85 -5.46
N TRP A 237 -15.04 7.69 -6.38
CA TRP A 237 -13.63 8.03 -6.47
C TRP A 237 -13.43 9.49 -6.87
N THR A 238 -12.27 10.03 -6.54
CA THR A 238 -11.75 11.28 -7.10
C THR A 238 -10.53 10.95 -7.96
N SER A 239 -10.41 11.57 -9.14
CA SER A 239 -9.26 11.36 -10.02
C SER A 239 -8.31 12.55 -10.01
N TYR A 240 -7.01 12.28 -10.00
CA TYR A 240 -5.95 13.27 -10.09
C TYR A 240 -5.02 12.93 -11.25
N PRO A 241 -4.80 13.85 -12.21
CA PRO A 241 -3.75 13.65 -13.20
C PRO A 241 -2.39 13.70 -12.50
N LEU A 242 -1.49 12.79 -12.89
CA LEU A 242 -0.11 12.79 -12.44
C LEU A 242 0.83 13.22 -13.58
N GLU A 243 2.00 13.71 -13.20
CA GLU A 243 3.08 13.98 -14.14
C GLU A 243 3.47 12.69 -14.91
N GLY A 244 3.54 12.78 -16.24
CA GLY A 244 3.84 11.65 -17.12
C GLY A 244 2.62 10.98 -17.76
N GLY A 245 1.40 11.48 -17.49
CA GLY A 245 0.18 11.02 -18.15
C GLY A 245 -0.58 9.91 -17.42
N ASP A 246 -0.11 9.50 -16.24
CA ASP A 246 -0.83 8.58 -15.36
C ASP A 246 -2.03 9.29 -14.70
N ILE A 247 -3.03 8.50 -14.30
CA ILE A 247 -4.18 8.97 -13.53
C ILE A 247 -4.21 8.26 -12.19
N LEU A 248 -4.19 9.01 -11.09
CA LEU A 248 -4.43 8.48 -9.75
C LEU A 248 -5.92 8.52 -9.43
N LEU A 249 -6.47 7.38 -9.04
CA LEU A 249 -7.80 7.24 -8.46
C LEU A 249 -7.68 7.16 -6.95
N ASP A 250 -8.29 8.11 -6.25
CA ASP A 250 -8.44 8.12 -4.80
C ASP A 250 -9.82 7.61 -4.40
N ILE A 251 -9.84 6.50 -3.66
CA ILE A 251 -11.05 5.74 -3.34
C ILE A 251 -11.20 5.63 -1.82
N PRO A 252 -12.14 6.36 -1.18
CA PRO A 252 -12.50 6.11 0.21
C PRO A 252 -13.26 4.79 0.30
N LEU A 253 -12.67 3.80 0.96
CA LEU A 253 -13.27 2.48 1.13
C LEU A 253 -14.08 2.37 2.42
N ALA A 254 -13.72 3.13 3.45
CA ALA A 254 -14.32 3.05 4.78
C ALA A 254 -14.43 1.58 5.27
N ARG A 255 -13.39 0.78 5.02
CA ARG A 255 -13.29 -0.62 5.44
C ARG A 255 -14.38 -1.54 4.86
N CYS A 256 -14.96 -1.18 3.73
CA CYS A 256 -15.86 -2.07 2.99
C CYS A 256 -15.14 -3.38 2.60
N ARG A 257 -15.91 -4.47 2.52
CA ARG A 257 -15.40 -5.79 2.15
C ARG A 257 -16.22 -6.39 1.01
N PRO A 258 -15.59 -7.12 0.08
CA PRO A 258 -16.31 -7.84 -0.96
C PRO A 258 -17.22 -8.90 -0.33
N ARG A 259 -18.35 -9.19 -0.99
CA ARG A 259 -19.19 -10.31 -0.57
C ARG A 259 -18.47 -11.62 -0.89
N VAL A 260 -18.56 -12.58 0.03
CA VAL A 260 -18.22 -13.97 -0.27
C VAL A 260 -19.51 -14.62 -0.76
N CYS A 261 -19.59 -14.91 -2.05
CA CYS A 261 -20.68 -15.72 -2.56
C CYS A 261 -20.46 -17.15 -2.06
N GLY A 262 -21.34 -17.65 -1.19
CA GLY A 262 -21.32 -19.07 -0.81
C GLY A 262 -21.61 -19.91 -2.05
N GLY A 263 -20.87 -21.00 -2.23
CA GLY A 263 -21.30 -22.06 -3.13
C GLY A 263 -22.65 -22.59 -2.63
N ALA A 264 -23.66 -22.59 -3.51
CA ALA A 264 -24.83 -23.44 -3.33
C ALA A 264 -24.42 -24.91 -3.50
#